data_AF-A0A939PEM5-F1
#
_entry.id   AF-A0A939PEM5-F1
#
_cell.length_a   1.000
_cell.length_b   1.000
_cell.length_c   1.000
_cell.angle_alpha   90.00
_cell.angle_beta   90.00
_cell.angle_gamma   90.00
#
_symmetry.space_group_name_H-M   'P 1'
#
loop_
_entity.id
_entity.type
_entity.pdbx_description
1 polymer ?
#
loop_
_entity_poly.entity_id
_entity_poly.type
_entity_poly.pdbx_seq_one_letter_code
_entity_poly.pdbx_strand_id
1 'polypeptide(L)'
;MSEERDSRYAVGRLTPARIRGVLFSTTRLRPGYDAQEVDRFLDRAEHELTRLIRERDEALAEAARRREDAARRRAYRLEGRERPAP
;
A
#
# COMPACT_ATOMS: atom_id res chain seq x y z
N MET A 1 5.12 -35.84 -8.00
CA MET A 1 6.01 -34.65 -8.01
C MET A 1 5.23 -33.38 -8.34
N SER A 2 4.23 -33.04 -7.54
CA SER A 2 3.52 -31.75 -7.58
C SER A 2 3.44 -31.16 -6.16
N GLU A 3 4.43 -31.47 -5.33
CA GLU A 3 4.55 -31.05 -3.95
C GLU A 3 4.79 -29.53 -3.85
N GLU A 4 4.26 -28.95 -2.77
CA GLU A 4 4.52 -27.58 -2.31
C GLU A 4 3.95 -26.43 -3.16
N ARG A 5 2.63 -26.46 -3.39
CA ARG A 5 1.87 -25.22 -3.67
C ARG A 5 1.65 -24.34 -2.43
N ASP A 6 2.23 -24.73 -1.29
CA ASP A 6 1.99 -24.14 0.02
C ASP A 6 2.85 -22.91 0.33
N SER A 7 2.22 -21.97 1.03
CA SER A 7 2.79 -20.86 1.82
C SER A 7 3.19 -19.55 1.11
N ARG A 8 3.66 -19.53 -0.15
CA ARG A 8 4.07 -18.24 -0.79
C ARG A 8 2.92 -17.35 -1.29
N TYR A 9 1.71 -17.92 -1.41
CA TYR A 9 0.46 -17.17 -1.51
C TYR A 9 0.03 -16.54 -0.18
N ALA A 10 0.96 -16.34 0.78
CA ALA A 10 0.70 -15.84 2.13
C ALA A 10 -0.37 -14.73 2.13
N VAL A 11 -1.51 -15.02 2.72
CA VAL A 11 -2.57 -14.05 2.94
C VAL A 11 -2.01 -13.02 3.92
N GLY A 12 -1.52 -11.91 3.38
CA GLY A 12 -0.77 -10.87 4.09
C GLY A 12 -0.71 -9.63 3.20
N ARG A 13 -0.50 -8.45 3.80
CA ARG A 13 -0.59 -7.16 3.12
C ARG A 13 0.18 -7.19 1.78
N LEU A 14 -0.53 -6.89 0.69
CA LEU A 14 0.07 -6.80 -0.64
C LEU A 14 0.98 -5.57 -0.68
N THR A 15 2.23 -5.76 -1.12
CA THR A 15 3.22 -4.68 -1.27
C THR A 15 3.79 -4.71 -2.69
N PRO A 16 4.27 -3.58 -3.24
CA PRO A 16 4.90 -3.54 -4.56
C PRO A 16 6.08 -4.52 -4.67
N ALA A 17 6.94 -4.56 -3.64
CA ALA A 17 8.06 -5.49 -3.56
C ALA A 17 7.61 -6.97 -3.63
N ARG A 18 6.43 -7.27 -3.08
CA ARG A 18 5.88 -8.61 -3.13
C ARG A 18 5.33 -8.97 -4.52
N ILE A 19 4.76 -8.01 -5.25
CA ILE A 19 4.32 -8.22 -6.64
C ILE A 19 5.53 -8.55 -7.51
N ARG A 20 6.61 -7.78 -7.40
CA ARG A 20 7.85 -8.00 -8.16
C ARG A 20 8.55 -9.33 -7.87
N GLY A 21 8.44 -9.82 -6.64
CA GLY A 21 9.12 -11.05 -6.19
C GLY A 21 8.29 -12.32 -6.29
N VAL A 22 7.03 -12.26 -6.75
CA VAL A 22 6.16 -13.43 -6.80
C VAL A 22 6.54 -14.34 -7.97
N LEU A 23 6.51 -15.65 -7.74
CA LEU A 23 6.75 -16.67 -8.77
C LEU A 23 5.53 -17.56 -8.91
N PHE A 24 5.12 -17.81 -10.15
CA PHE A 24 4.00 -18.70 -10.46
C PHE A 24 4.50 -20.09 -10.93
N SER A 25 3.74 -21.13 -10.57
CA SER A 25 3.97 -22.47 -11.10
C SER A 25 3.46 -22.61 -12.53
N THR A 26 4.23 -23.20 -13.45
CA THR A 26 3.78 -23.53 -14.81
C THR A 26 2.81 -24.71 -14.82
N THR A 27 1.81 -24.72 -15.72
CA THR A 27 0.92 -25.87 -15.96
C THR A 27 1.43 -26.74 -17.11
N ARG A 28 1.30 -28.07 -17.02
CA ARG A 28 1.69 -29.01 -18.10
C ARG A 28 0.52 -29.67 -18.83
N LEU A 29 -0.62 -29.79 -18.17
CA LEU A 29 -1.78 -30.56 -18.67
C LEU A 29 -3.00 -29.69 -18.99
N ARG A 30 -2.94 -28.38 -18.69
CA ARG A 30 -4.03 -27.44 -18.86
C ARG A 30 -3.50 -26.13 -19.45
N PRO A 31 -4.30 -25.43 -20.27
CA PRO A 31 -3.99 -24.07 -20.70
C PRO A 31 -3.67 -23.20 -19.49
N GLY A 32 -2.57 -22.44 -19.59
CA GLY A 32 -2.17 -21.44 -18.61
C GLY A 32 -2.23 -20.04 -19.22
N TYR A 33 -1.96 -19.02 -18.40
CA TYR A 33 -1.77 -17.66 -18.90
C TYR A 33 -0.46 -17.54 -19.69
N ASP A 34 -0.42 -16.62 -20.65
CA ASP A 34 0.82 -16.22 -21.30
C ASP A 34 1.74 -15.51 -20.29
N ALA A 35 2.98 -15.96 -20.19
CA ALA A 35 3.92 -15.45 -19.19
C ALA A 35 4.23 -13.95 -19.41
N GLN A 36 4.41 -13.52 -20.66
CA GLN A 36 4.72 -12.12 -20.96
C GLN A 36 3.52 -11.19 -20.73
N GLU A 37 2.30 -11.69 -20.91
CA GLU A 37 1.09 -10.97 -20.53
C GLU A 37 0.98 -10.80 -19.02
N VAL A 38 1.25 -11.87 -18.25
CA VAL A 38 1.25 -11.83 -16.79
C VAL A 38 2.32 -10.87 -16.28
N ASP A 39 3.55 -10.94 -16.79
CA ASP A 39 4.65 -10.06 -16.39
C ASP A 39 4.29 -8.58 -16.62
N ARG A 40 3.78 -8.25 -17.82
CA ARG A 40 3.31 -6.88 -18.12
C ARG A 40 2.16 -6.42 -17.23
N PHE A 41 1.30 -7.34 -16.80
CA PHE A 41 0.24 -7.02 -15.84
C PHE A 41 0.81 -6.74 -14.45
N LEU A 42 1.77 -7.55 -13.97
CA LEU A 42 2.44 -7.34 -12.69
C LEU A 42 3.18 -6.00 -12.65
N ASP A 43 3.84 -5.59 -13.75
CA ASP A 43 4.49 -4.28 -13.84
C ASP A 43 3.50 -3.13 -13.61
N ARG A 44 2.34 -3.18 -14.27
CA ARG A 44 1.28 -2.17 -14.08
C ARG A 44 0.71 -2.21 -12.65
N ALA A 45 0.52 -3.40 -12.10
CA ALA A 45 0.01 -3.57 -10.74
C ALA A 45 1.01 -3.05 -9.69
N GLU A 46 2.31 -3.30 -9.85
CA GLU A 46 3.38 -2.76 -9.00
C GLU A 46 3.38 -1.22 -9.04
N HIS A 47 3.31 -0.65 -10.25
CA HIS A 47 3.29 0.79 -10.45
C HIS A 47 2.10 1.46 -9.75
N GLU A 48 0.88 0.99 -10.02
CA GLU A 48 -0.32 1.56 -9.43
C GLU A 48 -0.38 1.38 -7.91
N LEU A 49 0.02 0.22 -7.39
CA LEU A 49 0.04 0.00 -5.95
C LEU A 49 1.05 0.93 -5.27
N THR A 50 2.20 1.19 -5.90
CA THR A 50 3.20 2.15 -5.39
C THR A 50 2.61 3.56 -5.32
N ARG A 51 1.92 4.00 -6.38
CA ARG A 51 1.26 5.31 -6.43
C ARG A 51 0.21 5.44 -5.33
N LEU A 52 -0.69 4.47 -5.21
CA LEU A 52 -1.75 4.47 -4.20
C LEU A 52 -1.23 4.47 -2.76
N ILE A 53 -0.15 3.73 -2.48
CA ILE A 53 0.46 3.72 -1.14
C ILE A 53 0.99 5.10 -0.78
N ARG A 54 1.70 5.76 -1.71
CA ARG A 54 2.24 7.12 -1.50
C ARG A 54 1.14 8.14 -1.25
N GLU A 55 0.14 8.18 -2.13
CA GLU A 55 -1.01 9.09 -1.98
C GLU A 55 -1.74 8.89 -0.65
N ARG A 56 -1.90 7.63 -0.23
CA ARG A 56 -2.51 7.30 1.06
C ARG A 56 -1.64 7.77 2.24
N ASP A 57 -0.32 7.56 2.19
CA ASP A 57 0.59 7.99 3.25
C ASP A 57 0.64 9.52 3.37
N GLU A 58 0.64 10.23 2.24
CA GLU A 58 0.55 11.69 2.17
C GLU A 58 -0.77 12.19 2.78
N ALA A 59 -1.91 11.60 2.40
CA ALA A 59 -3.21 11.95 2.93
C ALA A 59 -3.31 11.71 4.44
N LEU A 60 -2.74 10.61 4.95
CA LEU A 60 -2.68 10.33 6.39
C LEU A 60 -1.82 11.35 7.14
N ALA A 61 -0.66 11.72 6.59
CA ALA A 61 0.21 12.73 7.18
C ALA A 61 -0.47 14.11 7.24
N GLU A 62 -1.20 14.47 6.20
CA GLU A 62 -1.97 15.72 6.16
C GLU A 62 -3.13 15.71 7.16
N ALA A 63 -3.85 14.59 7.27
CA ALA A 63 -4.91 14.42 8.27
C ALA A 63 -4.37 14.51 9.71
N ALA A 64 -3.19 13.95 9.97
CA ALA A 64 -2.52 14.05 11.26
C ALA A 64 -2.18 15.50 11.62
N ARG A 65 -1.56 16.25 10.69
CA ARG A 65 -1.25 17.68 10.87
C ARG A 65 -2.50 18.51 11.17
N ARG A 66 -3.58 18.30 10.41
CA ARG A 66 -4.86 19.00 10.65
C ARG A 66 -5.43 18.71 12.05
N ARG A 67 -5.35 17.46 12.49
CA ARG A 67 -5.81 17.04 13.83
C ARG A 67 -4.98 17.69 14.93
N GLU A 68 -3.66 17.73 14.77
CA GLU A 68 -2.75 18.40 15.70
C GLU A 68 -3.02 19.91 15.78
N ASP A 69 -3.19 20.59 14.65
CA ASP A 69 -3.51 22.02 14.61
C ASP A 69 -4.86 22.31 15.27
N ALA A 70 -5.88 21.48 15.03
CA ALA A 70 -7.17 21.60 15.68
C ALA A 70 -7.09 21.36 17.20
N ALA A 71 -6.32 20.35 17.62
CA ALA A 71 -6.08 20.07 19.03
C ALA A 71 -5.34 21.23 19.72
N ARG A 72 -4.32 21.78 19.06
CA ARG A 72 -3.55 22.94 19.54
C ARG A 72 -4.43 24.17 19.69
N ARG A 73 -5.26 24.49 18.68
CA ARG A 73 -6.25 25.58 18.75
C ARG A 73 -7.27 25.37 19.88
N ARG A 74 -7.69 24.13 20.10
CA ARG A 74 -8.61 23.77 21.18
C ARG A 74 -7.97 23.94 22.55
N ALA A 75 -6.71 23.53 22.73
CA ALA A 75 -5.95 23.71 23.97
C ALA A 75 -5.82 25.20 24.32
N TYR A 76 -5.40 26.04 23.35
CA TYR A 76 -5.32 27.49 23.58
C TYR A 76 -6.64 28.12 24.02
N ARG A 77 -7.76 27.69 23.41
CA ARG A 77 -9.10 28.18 23.81
C ARG A 77 -9.47 27.79 25.24
N LEU A 78 -9.12 26.57 25.67
CA LEU A 78 -9.46 26.07 27.01
C LEU A 78 -8.56 26.65 28.10
N GLU A 79 -7.30 27.00 27.77
CA GLU A 79 -6.34 27.57 28.71
C GLU A 79 -6.49 29.08 28.93
N GLY A 80 -7.45 29.75 28.26
CA GLY A 80 -7.77 31.16 28.49
C GLY A 80 -6.66 32.16 28.13
N ARG A 81 -5.59 31.71 27.46
CA ARG A 81 -4.50 32.57 26.96
C ARG A 81 -4.79 32.98 25.53
N GLU A 82 -4.77 34.28 25.24
CA GLU A 82 -4.89 34.82 23.89
C GLU A 82 -3.96 34.05 22.93
N ARG A 83 -4.53 33.68 21.77
CA ARG A 83 -3.85 32.93 20.72
C ARG A 83 -2.52 33.63 20.36
N PRO A 84 -1.37 32.92 20.30
CA PRO A 84 -0.15 33.55 19.80
C PRO A 84 -0.36 33.95 18.33
N ALA A 85 -0.05 35.21 18.02
CA ALA A 85 -0.12 35.78 16.68
C ALA A 85 0.81 35.03 15.71
N PRO A 86 0.45 34.89 14.42
CA PRO A 86 1.22 34.18 13.42
C PRO A 86 2.61 34.79 13.18
#